data_AF-A0A819FH08-F1
#
_entry.id   AF-A0A819FH08-F1
#
_cell.length_a   1.000
_cell.length_b   1.000
_cell.length_c   1.000
_cell.angle_alpha   90.00
_cell.angle_beta   90.00
_cell.angle_gamma   90.00
#
_symmetry.space_group_name_H-M   'P 1'
#
loop_
_entity.id
_entity.type
_entity.pdbx_description
1 polymer ?
#
loop_
_entity_poly.entity_id
_entity_poly.type
_entity_poly.pdbx_seq_one_letter_code
_entity_poly.pdbx_strand_id
1 'polypeptide(L)'
;MSSVFQNIAVKGHRKNLLLRCLILHLREKYNCGYRRIARRIWEIHELDELSYDGLLSLSKRTLSRGTLEDRPRVGRPRTVRSIENIEQIKQKHFHQHRNPGQRSTAIDLGMALSSVNCAIKIDLKLKPFHKFKSTKMTVNNVKNRIQSAKILLSKYGGRPRSKKFLWNLVVNSDHSGKIGLTVMHNTKNNVVY
;
A
#
# COMPACT_ATOMS: atom_id res chain seq x y z
N MET A 1 8.56 32.44 23.41
CA MET A 1 8.41 30.97 23.22
C MET A 1 7.19 30.37 23.94
N SER A 2 6.26 31.19 24.43
CA SER A 2 5.09 30.75 25.22
C SER A 2 3.85 30.37 24.37
N SER A 3 3.92 30.51 23.04
CA SER A 3 2.76 30.39 22.15
C SER A 3 2.62 29.05 21.43
N VAL A 4 3.61 28.14 21.51
CA VAL A 4 3.61 26.90 20.69
C VAL A 4 2.65 25.82 21.23
N PHE A 5 2.24 25.91 22.49
CA PHE A 5 1.45 24.86 23.15
C PHE A 5 0.10 25.33 23.72
N GLN A 6 -0.30 26.58 23.47
CA GLN A 6 -1.48 27.18 24.12
C GLN A 6 -2.83 26.61 23.67
N ASN A 7 -2.88 25.72 22.68
CA ASN A 7 -4.11 25.01 22.34
C ASN A 7 -3.80 23.58 21.87
N ILE A 8 -3.82 22.61 22.80
CA ILE A 8 -3.90 21.19 22.46
C ILE A 8 -5.37 20.83 22.14
N ALA A 9 -6.03 21.65 21.32
CA ALA A 9 -7.38 21.42 20.79
C ALA A 9 -7.34 20.46 19.58
N VAL A 10 -6.38 19.54 19.57
CA VAL A 10 -6.16 18.61 18.47
C VAL A 10 -6.64 17.25 18.93
N LYS A 11 -7.52 16.58 18.17
CA LYS A 11 -8.06 15.26 18.53
C LYS A 11 -7.15 14.11 18.07
N GLY A 12 -7.25 12.97 18.76
CA GLY A 12 -6.67 11.70 18.31
C GLY A 12 -5.13 11.60 18.37
N HIS A 13 -4.52 11.00 17.34
CA HIS A 13 -3.08 10.64 17.33
C HIS A 13 -2.15 11.85 17.52
N ARG A 14 -2.50 13.00 16.94
CA ARG A 14 -1.69 14.22 16.98
C ARG A 14 -1.63 14.83 18.39
N LYS A 15 -2.68 14.69 19.19
CA LYS A 15 -2.69 15.03 20.64
C LYS A 15 -1.63 14.26 21.40
N ASN A 16 -1.63 12.94 21.21
CA ASN A 16 -0.68 12.05 21.88
C ASN A 16 0.77 12.37 21.48
N LEU A 17 1.02 12.71 20.21
CA LEU A 17 2.34 13.12 19.76
C LEU A 17 2.79 14.41 20.47
N LEU A 18 1.93 15.44 20.50
CA LEU A 18 2.23 16.72 21.17
C LEU A 18 2.50 16.53 22.68
N LEU A 19 1.68 15.72 23.34
CA LEU A 19 1.89 15.39 24.75
C LEU A 19 3.24 14.71 24.98
N ARG A 20 3.66 13.81 24.09
CA ARG A 20 4.98 13.15 24.18
C ARG A 20 6.13 14.13 24.00
N CYS A 21 6.04 15.04 23.02
CA CYS A 21 7.03 16.09 22.84
C CYS A 21 7.16 16.93 24.13
N LEU A 22 6.02 17.30 24.71
CA LEU A 22 5.97 18.11 25.91
C LEU A 22 6.52 17.35 27.14
N ILE A 23 6.23 16.05 27.28
CA ILE A 23 6.81 15.18 28.32
C ILE A 23 8.34 15.14 28.21
N LEU A 24 8.88 14.93 27.01
CA LEU A 24 10.34 14.88 26.79
C LEU A 24 10.99 16.24 27.06
N HIS A 25 10.38 17.32 26.59
CA HIS A 25 10.86 18.67 26.86
C HIS A 25 10.88 19.01 28.37
N LEU A 26 9.81 18.65 29.10
CA LEU A 26 9.76 18.84 30.55
C LEU A 26 10.79 17.98 31.28
N ARG A 27 11.10 16.79 30.77
CA ARG A 27 12.16 15.93 31.30
C ARG A 27 13.53 16.57 31.13
N GLU A 28 13.84 17.09 29.95
CA GLU A 28 15.10 17.78 29.68
C GLU A 28 15.26 19.04 30.54
N LYS A 29 14.21 19.84 30.64
CA LYS A 29 14.25 21.14 31.33
C LYS A 29 14.33 21.02 32.85
N TYR A 30 13.61 20.06 33.45
CA TYR A 30 13.44 20.00 34.92
C TYR A 30 14.01 18.73 35.55
N ASN A 31 14.57 17.81 34.76
CA ASN A 31 15.12 16.52 35.20
C ASN A 31 14.23 15.76 36.20
N CYS A 32 12.92 15.84 36.05
CA CYS A 32 11.97 15.30 37.02
C CYS A 32 11.33 13.98 36.54
N GLY A 33 10.85 13.18 37.50
CA GLY A 33 10.21 11.89 37.20
C GLY A 33 8.81 12.04 36.59
N TYR A 34 8.31 10.96 35.99
CA TYR A 34 7.05 10.96 35.23
C TYR A 34 5.82 11.48 36.01
N ARG A 35 5.75 11.27 37.34
CA ARG A 35 4.65 11.77 38.18
C ARG A 35 4.60 13.30 38.25
N ARG A 36 5.76 13.93 38.43
CA ARG A 36 5.87 15.40 38.50
C ARG A 36 5.57 16.04 37.15
N ILE A 37 6.02 15.40 36.07
CA ILE A 37 5.71 15.83 34.69
C ILE A 37 4.20 15.74 34.44
N ALA A 38 3.57 14.59 34.73
CA ALA A 38 2.14 14.40 34.53
C ALA A 38 1.29 15.42 35.31
N ARG A 39 1.62 15.66 36.59
CA ARG A 39 0.95 16.67 37.41
C ARG A 39 1.06 18.07 36.80
N ARG A 40 2.25 18.46 36.36
CA ARG A 40 2.47 19.79 35.78
C ARG A 40 1.71 19.98 34.46
N ILE A 41 1.63 18.94 33.64
CA ILE A 41 0.84 18.97 32.41
C ILE A 41 -0.66 19.08 32.73
N TRP A 42 -1.11 18.35 33.75
CA TRP A 42 -2.50 18.38 34.22
C TRP A 42 -2.92 19.75 34.75
N GLU A 43 -2.03 20.44 35.47
CA GLU A 43 -2.28 21.77 36.02
C GLU A 43 -2.28 22.87 34.94
N ILE A 44 -1.48 22.71 33.88
CA ILE A 44 -1.33 23.71 32.82
C ILE A 44 -2.40 23.58 31.74
N HIS A 45 -2.90 22.36 31.51
CA HIS A 45 -3.81 22.06 30.41
C HIS A 45 -5.11 21.44 30.92
N GLU A 46 -6.23 22.09 30.63
CA GLU A 46 -7.56 21.49 30.74
C GLU A 46 -7.70 20.39 29.69
N LEU A 47 -7.41 19.14 30.10
CA LEU A 47 -7.44 17.97 29.23
C LEU A 47 -8.80 17.27 29.32
N ASP A 48 -9.80 17.79 28.62
CA ASP A 48 -11.20 17.29 28.68
C ASP A 48 -11.40 15.80 28.35
N GLU A 49 -10.49 15.19 27.58
CA GLU A 49 -10.65 13.81 27.06
C GLU A 49 -9.71 12.78 27.69
N LEU A 50 -8.65 13.21 28.38
CA LEU A 50 -7.63 12.29 28.88
C LEU A 50 -7.71 12.25 30.40
N SER A 51 -7.93 11.09 31.00
CA SER A 51 -7.85 10.98 32.46
C SER A 51 -6.41 11.21 32.95
N TYR A 52 -6.28 11.69 34.20
CA TYR A 52 -4.97 11.85 34.84
C TYR A 52 -4.17 10.53 34.83
N ASP A 53 -4.83 9.39 35.05
CA ASP A 53 -4.20 8.06 34.96
C ASP A 53 -3.69 7.74 33.54
N GLY A 54 -4.45 8.13 32.52
CA GLY A 54 -4.04 8.05 31.12
C GLY A 54 -2.78 8.86 30.84
N LEU A 55 -2.70 10.07 31.38
CA LEU A 55 -1.52 10.94 31.29
C LEU A 55 -0.32 10.39 32.05
N LEU A 56 -0.54 9.82 33.23
CA LEU A 56 0.49 9.19 34.06
C LEU A 56 1.08 7.95 33.36
N SER A 57 0.22 7.12 32.77
CA SER A 57 0.61 5.97 31.94
C SER A 57 1.35 6.39 30.67
N LEU A 58 0.90 7.45 30.00
CA LEU A 58 1.59 8.02 28.84
C LEU A 58 2.98 8.54 29.24
N SER A 59 3.07 9.35 30.28
CA SER A 59 4.33 9.91 30.80
C SER A 59 5.32 8.81 31.16
N LYS A 60 4.86 7.77 31.88
CA LYS A 60 5.70 6.62 32.24
C LYS A 60 6.23 5.90 31.00
N ARG A 61 5.38 5.64 30.00
CA ARG A 61 5.75 4.95 28.75
C ARG A 61 6.70 5.77 27.88
N THR A 62 6.52 7.08 27.82
CA THR A 62 7.35 7.97 27.00
C THR A 62 8.74 8.11 27.60
N LEU A 63 8.85 8.34 28.91
CA LEU A 63 10.15 8.47 29.57
C LEU A 63 10.94 7.17 29.62
N SER A 64 10.26 6.02 29.75
CA SER A 64 10.96 4.72 29.74
C SER A 64 11.53 4.35 28.37
N ARG A 65 10.98 4.91 27.28
CA ARG A 65 11.46 4.68 25.91
C ARG A 65 12.43 5.76 25.43
N GLY A 66 12.22 7.01 25.86
CA GLY A 66 12.96 8.16 25.34
C GLY A 66 12.60 8.54 23.90
N THR A 67 11.58 7.93 23.30
CA THR A 67 11.16 8.19 21.91
C THR A 67 9.72 8.68 21.84
N LEU A 68 9.42 9.41 20.76
CA LEU A 68 8.04 9.84 20.42
C LEU A 68 7.19 8.68 19.88
N GLU A 69 7.84 7.67 19.32
CA GLU A 69 7.18 6.56 18.65
C GLU A 69 6.58 5.54 19.63
N ASP A 70 5.42 5.00 19.24
CA ASP A 70 4.85 3.87 19.98
C ASP A 70 5.55 2.57 19.63
N ARG A 71 5.65 1.65 20.61
CA ARG A 71 6.04 0.28 20.32
C ARG A 71 5.07 -0.28 19.29
N PRO A 72 5.58 -0.98 18.26
CA PRO A 72 4.71 -1.71 17.36
C PRO A 72 3.84 -2.65 18.20
N ARG A 73 2.52 -2.56 18.00
CA ARG A 73 1.60 -3.47 18.68
C ARG A 73 1.89 -4.87 18.17
N VAL A 74 2.27 -5.76 19.08
CA VAL A 74 2.42 -7.18 18.75
C VAL A 74 1.01 -7.75 18.68
N GLY A 75 0.47 -7.80 17.46
CA GLY A 75 -0.80 -8.45 17.19
C GLY A 75 -0.68 -9.97 17.25
N ARG A 76 -1.81 -10.66 17.09
CA ARG A 76 -1.83 -12.13 16.95
C ARG A 76 -0.92 -12.56 15.78
N PRO A 77 -0.09 -13.59 15.97
CA PRO A 77 0.79 -14.09 14.89
C PRO A 77 -0.04 -14.52 13.68
N ARG A 78 0.48 -14.23 12.48
CA ARG A 78 -0.17 -14.58 11.21
C ARG A 78 0.10 -16.04 10.87
N THR A 79 -0.68 -16.96 11.41
CA THR A 79 -0.53 -18.40 11.13
C THR A 79 -0.76 -18.73 9.65
N VAL A 80 -1.79 -18.13 9.03
CA VAL A 80 -2.16 -18.42 7.64
C VAL A 80 -1.27 -17.72 6.62
N ARG A 81 -0.69 -16.55 6.97
CA ARG A 81 0.23 -15.79 6.10
C ARG A 81 1.67 -15.92 6.58
N SER A 82 2.09 -17.15 6.83
CA SER A 82 3.50 -17.48 7.04
C SER A 82 4.30 -17.23 5.76
N ILE A 83 5.61 -17.05 5.89
CA ILE A 83 6.52 -16.84 4.75
C ILE A 83 6.43 -18.06 3.81
N GLU A 84 6.42 -19.27 4.38
CA GLU A 84 6.27 -20.53 3.64
C GLU A 84 4.99 -20.57 2.79
N ASN A 85 3.85 -20.20 3.37
CA ASN A 85 2.58 -20.18 2.63
C ASN A 85 2.60 -19.13 1.52
N ILE A 86 3.22 -17.98 1.76
CA ILE A 86 3.36 -16.92 0.74
C ILE A 86 4.23 -17.41 -0.42
N GLU A 87 5.30 -18.14 -0.14
CA GLU A 87 6.16 -18.75 -1.17
C GLU A 87 5.43 -19.82 -1.96
N GLN A 88 4.63 -20.68 -1.33
CA GLN A 88 3.80 -21.66 -2.02
C GLN A 88 2.76 -20.99 -2.94
N ILE A 89 2.10 -19.93 -2.46
CA ILE A 89 1.18 -19.11 -3.27
C ILE A 89 1.92 -18.51 -4.46
N LYS A 90 3.12 -17.96 -4.24
CA LYS A 90 3.97 -17.39 -5.30
C LYS A 90 4.32 -18.45 -6.34
N GLN A 91 4.79 -19.61 -5.91
CA GLN A 91 5.18 -20.69 -6.82
C GLN A 91 4.00 -21.14 -7.70
N LYS A 92 2.82 -21.36 -7.10
CA LYS A 92 1.63 -21.72 -7.87
C LYS A 92 1.20 -20.63 -8.85
N HIS A 93 1.26 -19.36 -8.44
CA HIS A 93 0.84 -18.26 -9.30
C HIS A 93 1.79 -17.95 -10.47
N PHE A 94 3.10 -18.16 -10.31
CA PHE A 94 4.11 -17.78 -11.31
C PHE A 94 4.64 -18.95 -12.15
N HIS A 95 4.75 -20.16 -11.58
CA HIS A 95 5.42 -21.27 -12.25
C HIS A 95 4.47 -22.26 -12.94
N GLN A 96 3.15 -22.11 -12.77
CA GLN A 96 2.19 -22.89 -13.53
C GLN A 96 1.92 -22.20 -14.87
N HIS A 97 2.11 -22.93 -15.98
CA HIS A 97 1.86 -22.44 -17.36
C HIS A 97 0.43 -21.92 -17.60
N ARG A 98 -0.50 -22.23 -16.68
CA ARG A 98 -1.84 -21.63 -16.58
C ARG A 98 -1.84 -20.79 -15.31
N ASN A 99 -1.87 -19.46 -15.40
CA ASN A 99 -2.11 -18.57 -14.26
C ASN A 99 -3.35 -19.04 -13.49
N PRO A 100 -3.21 -19.75 -12.36
CA PRO A 100 -4.36 -20.34 -11.70
C PRO A 100 -5.21 -19.23 -11.09
N GLY A 101 -6.54 -19.40 -11.11
CA GLY A 101 -7.43 -18.49 -10.41
C GLY A 101 -7.19 -18.57 -8.90
N GLN A 102 -7.34 -17.44 -8.19
CA GLN A 102 -7.14 -17.35 -6.74
C GLN A 102 -7.94 -18.40 -5.94
N ARG A 103 -9.15 -18.74 -6.43
CA ARG A 103 -10.01 -19.78 -5.86
C ARG A 103 -9.42 -21.18 -6.00
N SER A 104 -8.81 -21.48 -7.15
CA SER A 104 -8.13 -22.76 -7.37
C SER A 104 -6.96 -22.88 -6.40
N THR A 105 -6.11 -21.85 -6.32
CA THR A 105 -4.97 -21.80 -5.40
C THR A 105 -5.38 -21.94 -3.94
N ALA A 106 -6.53 -21.37 -3.56
CA ALA A 106 -7.06 -21.50 -2.20
C ALA A 106 -7.49 -22.93 -1.86
N ILE A 107 -8.22 -23.60 -2.77
CA ILE A 107 -8.64 -25.01 -2.60
C ILE A 107 -7.41 -25.91 -2.52
N ASP A 108 -6.49 -25.71 -3.46
CA ASP A 108 -5.23 -26.43 -3.60
C ASP A 108 -4.32 -26.39 -2.36
N LEU A 109 -4.30 -25.27 -1.65
CA LEU A 109 -3.46 -25.07 -0.46
C LEU A 109 -4.24 -25.26 0.84
N GLY A 110 -5.54 -25.58 0.77
CA GLY A 110 -6.40 -25.69 1.95
C GLY A 110 -6.54 -24.36 2.72
N MET A 111 -6.45 -23.22 2.02
CA MET A 111 -6.45 -21.89 2.63
C MET A 111 -7.77 -21.17 2.36
N ALA A 112 -8.16 -20.27 3.28
CA ALA A 112 -9.26 -19.35 3.01
C ALA A 112 -8.94 -18.44 1.82
N LEU A 113 -9.90 -18.25 0.91
CA LEU A 113 -9.76 -17.37 -0.26
C LEU A 113 -9.35 -15.94 0.12
N SER A 114 -9.89 -15.42 1.23
CA SER A 114 -9.54 -14.10 1.76
C SER A 114 -8.05 -14.00 2.11
N SER A 115 -7.47 -15.06 2.68
CA SER A 115 -6.05 -15.12 3.04
C SER A 115 -5.15 -15.13 1.81
N VAL A 116 -5.51 -15.92 0.79
CA VAL A 116 -4.79 -15.95 -0.50
C VAL A 116 -4.87 -14.58 -1.18
N ASN A 117 -6.04 -13.95 -1.19
CA ASN A 117 -6.22 -12.61 -1.75
C ASN A 117 -5.37 -11.56 -1.03
N CYS A 118 -5.31 -11.60 0.30
CA CYS A 118 -4.45 -10.73 1.08
C CYS A 118 -2.97 -10.97 0.79
N ALA A 119 -2.53 -12.24 0.73
CA ALA A 119 -1.16 -12.60 0.41
C ALA A 119 -0.73 -12.06 -0.96
N ILE A 120 -1.57 -12.22 -1.98
CA ILE A 120 -1.30 -11.74 -3.35
C ILE A 120 -1.23 -10.21 -3.40
N LYS A 121 -2.20 -9.51 -2.79
CA LYS A 121 -2.31 -8.05 -2.90
C LYS A 121 -1.33 -7.30 -1.99
N ILE A 122 -1.17 -7.75 -0.76
CA ILE A 122 -0.42 -7.03 0.29
C ILE A 122 1.02 -7.52 0.29
N ASP A 123 1.21 -8.84 0.37
CA ASP A 123 2.52 -9.42 0.64
C ASP A 123 3.33 -9.59 -0.67
N LEU A 124 2.70 -10.06 -1.75
CA LEU A 124 3.32 -10.15 -3.09
C LEU A 124 3.18 -8.87 -3.94
N LYS A 125 2.34 -7.92 -3.50
CA LYS A 125 2.07 -6.64 -4.18
C LYS A 125 1.64 -6.77 -5.65
N LEU A 126 0.96 -7.87 -5.99
CA LEU A 126 0.52 -8.12 -7.35
C LEU A 126 -0.78 -7.37 -7.63
N LYS A 127 -0.80 -6.73 -8.81
CA LYS A 127 -1.98 -6.03 -9.31
C LYS A 127 -2.59 -6.87 -10.42
N PRO A 128 -3.90 -7.15 -10.36
CA PRO A 128 -4.54 -7.88 -11.44
C PRO A 128 -4.60 -7.01 -12.70
N PHE A 129 -4.05 -7.47 -13.82
CA PHE A 129 -4.27 -6.86 -15.13
C PHE A 129 -5.35 -7.61 -15.89
N HIS A 130 -6.37 -6.89 -16.34
CA HIS A 130 -7.42 -7.48 -17.17
C HIS A 130 -7.03 -7.39 -18.65
N LYS A 131 -6.89 -8.54 -19.30
CA LYS A 131 -6.64 -8.60 -20.75
C LYS A 131 -7.96 -8.39 -21.50
N PHE A 132 -8.23 -7.15 -21.93
CA PHE A 132 -9.39 -6.84 -22.77
C PHE A 132 -9.16 -7.35 -24.19
N LYS A 133 -9.77 -8.51 -24.51
CA LYS A 133 -9.87 -9.13 -25.85
C LYS A 133 -8.59 -9.03 -26.70
N SER A 134 -7.77 -10.08 -26.72
CA SER A 134 -6.77 -10.25 -27.77
C SER A 134 -7.41 -10.93 -28.98
N THR A 135 -7.58 -10.21 -30.08
CA THR A 135 -7.79 -10.84 -31.38
C THR A 135 -6.46 -11.39 -31.86
N LYS A 136 -6.39 -12.70 -32.14
CA LYS A 136 -5.23 -13.29 -32.82
C LYS A 136 -5.12 -12.62 -34.18
N MET A 137 -3.98 -12.00 -34.47
CA MET A 137 -3.78 -11.37 -35.76
C MET A 137 -3.57 -12.46 -36.81
N THR A 138 -4.29 -12.34 -37.93
CA THR A 138 -3.98 -13.13 -39.13
C THR A 138 -2.71 -12.56 -39.78
N VAL A 139 -2.02 -13.37 -40.57
CA VAL A 139 -0.83 -12.93 -41.33
C VAL A 139 -1.13 -11.70 -42.18
N ASN A 140 -2.33 -11.63 -42.77
CA ASN A 140 -2.78 -10.47 -43.55
C ASN A 140 -2.95 -9.22 -42.68
N ASN A 141 -3.51 -9.35 -41.48
CA ASN A 141 -3.65 -8.22 -40.55
C ASN A 141 -2.28 -7.67 -40.10
N VAL A 142 -1.28 -8.55 -39.93
CA VAL A 142 0.11 -8.14 -39.66
C VAL A 142 0.67 -7.35 -40.84
N LYS A 143 0.58 -7.90 -42.06
CA LYS A 143 1.05 -7.23 -43.28
C LYS A 143 0.40 -5.85 -43.48
N ASN A 144 -0.92 -5.76 -43.35
CA ASN A 144 -1.67 -4.51 -43.49
C ASN A 144 -1.26 -3.45 -42.46
N ARG A 145 -0.93 -3.88 -41.24
CA ARG A 145 -0.43 -2.97 -40.19
C ARG A 145 0.98 -2.48 -40.45
N ILE A 146 1.89 -3.36 -40.85
CA ILE A 146 3.26 -2.97 -41.23
C ILE A 146 3.22 -1.98 -42.39
N GLN A 147 2.39 -2.24 -43.40
CA GLN A 147 2.24 -1.34 -44.54
C GLN A 147 1.66 0.02 -44.11
N SER A 148 0.58 0.02 -43.32
CA SER A 148 0.01 1.25 -42.75
C SER A 148 1.03 2.02 -41.92
N ALA A 149 1.82 1.34 -41.09
CA ALA A 149 2.87 1.95 -40.28
C ALA A 149 3.97 2.58 -41.13
N LYS A 150 4.42 1.92 -42.21
CA LYS A 150 5.38 2.48 -43.18
C LYS A 150 4.84 3.74 -43.86
N ILE A 151 3.57 3.72 -44.28
CA ILE A 151 2.91 4.89 -44.89
C ILE A 151 2.85 6.05 -43.90
N LEU A 152 2.43 5.80 -42.66
CA LEU A 152 2.36 6.82 -41.61
C LEU A 152 3.75 7.37 -41.26
N LEU A 153 4.77 6.53 -41.19
CA LEU A 153 6.15 6.93 -40.92
C LEU A 153 6.71 7.81 -42.05
N SER A 154 6.45 7.45 -43.30
CA SER A 154 6.82 8.24 -44.47
C SER A 154 6.13 9.61 -44.47
N LYS A 155 4.83 9.64 -44.14
CA LYS A 155 4.02 10.87 -44.17
C LYS A 155 4.28 11.83 -43.00
N TYR A 156 4.56 11.31 -41.80
CA TYR A 156 4.62 12.12 -40.57
C TYR A 156 5.98 12.09 -39.84
N GLY A 157 6.93 11.26 -40.28
CA GLY A 157 8.26 11.13 -39.67
C GLY A 157 8.28 10.33 -38.35
N GLY A 158 9.48 10.14 -37.79
CA GLY A 158 9.72 9.29 -36.60
C GLY A 158 9.41 9.93 -35.23
N ARG A 159 9.02 11.20 -35.18
CA ARG A 159 8.74 11.91 -33.93
C ARG A 159 7.35 12.52 -33.94
N PRO A 160 6.35 11.84 -33.35
CA PRO A 160 5.04 12.44 -33.23
C PRO A 160 5.09 13.64 -32.29
N ARG A 161 4.64 14.81 -32.78
CA ARG A 161 4.56 16.05 -32.00
C ARG A 161 3.56 15.99 -30.84
N SER A 162 2.71 14.96 -30.75
CA SER A 162 1.71 14.84 -29.68
C SER A 162 1.67 13.43 -29.05
N LYS A 163 1.30 13.37 -27.76
CA LYS A 163 1.13 12.13 -26.97
C LYS A 163 0.10 11.16 -27.58
N LYS A 164 -0.69 11.59 -28.56
CA LYS A 164 -1.76 10.81 -29.22
C LYS A 164 -1.21 9.66 -30.09
N PHE A 165 0.06 9.69 -30.47
CA PHE A 165 0.67 8.69 -31.36
C PHE A 165 1.51 7.61 -30.65
N LEU A 166 1.64 7.66 -29.32
CA LEU A 166 2.27 6.58 -28.53
C LEU A 166 1.61 5.21 -28.80
N TRP A 167 0.33 5.23 -29.17
CA TRP A 167 -0.45 4.06 -29.58
C TRP A 167 0.19 3.26 -30.72
N ASN A 168 0.94 3.90 -31.63
CA ASN A 168 1.58 3.21 -32.75
C ASN A 168 2.75 2.31 -32.31
N LEU A 169 3.40 2.61 -31.19
CA LEU A 169 4.51 1.80 -30.65
C LEU A 169 4.02 0.46 -30.07
N VAL A 170 2.77 0.42 -29.58
CA VAL A 170 2.12 -0.78 -29.02
C VAL A 170 1.69 -1.77 -30.11
N VAL A 171 1.51 -1.29 -31.35
CA VAL A 171 1.04 -2.09 -32.51
C VAL A 171 2.07 -3.13 -32.99
N ASN A 172 3.34 -3.02 -32.57
CA ASN A 172 4.43 -3.93 -32.93
C ASN A 172 4.55 -5.19 -32.05
N SER A 173 3.63 -5.44 -31.12
CA SER A 173 3.55 -6.75 -30.46
C SER A 173 2.62 -7.68 -31.25
N ASP A 174 2.87 -9.00 -31.23
CA ASP A 174 2.09 -10.03 -31.93
C ASP A 174 0.58 -10.03 -31.60
N HIS A 175 0.14 -9.15 -30.72
CA HIS A 175 -1.21 -9.00 -30.21
C HIS A 175 -1.60 -7.51 -30.22
N SER A 176 -2.66 -7.12 -30.93
CA SER A 176 -3.34 -5.87 -30.55
C SER A 176 -4.31 -6.10 -29.42
N GLY A 177 -3.92 -5.67 -28.23
CA GLY A 177 -4.84 -5.54 -27.10
C GLY A 177 -4.82 -4.11 -26.59
N LYS A 178 -5.98 -3.62 -26.13
CA LYS A 178 -6.02 -2.44 -25.25
C LYS A 178 -5.75 -2.94 -23.84
N ILE A 179 -4.55 -2.76 -23.32
CA ILE A 179 -4.26 -3.08 -21.92
C ILE A 179 -4.71 -1.88 -21.08
N GLY A 180 -5.83 -2.06 -20.37
CA GLY A 180 -6.35 -1.06 -19.45
C GLY A 180 -5.89 -1.37 -18.03
N LEU A 181 -5.34 -0.36 -17.35
CA LEU A 181 -5.19 -0.38 -15.89
C LEU A 181 -6.55 -0.06 -15.28
N THR A 182 -7.29 -1.07 -14.84
CA THR A 182 -8.56 -0.87 -14.12
C THR A 182 -8.46 -1.38 -12.70
N VAL A 183 -8.97 -0.57 -11.76
CA VAL A 183 -8.98 -0.84 -10.30
C VAL A 183 -10.14 -1.76 -9.90
N MET A 184 -11.02 -2.15 -10.83
CA MET A 184 -12.31 -2.78 -10.51
C MET A 184 -12.30 -4.31 -10.40
N HIS A 185 -13.27 -4.78 -9.59
CA HIS A 185 -13.51 -6.15 -9.16
C HIS A 185 -13.73 -7.15 -10.29
N ASN A 186 -13.33 -8.39 -10.00
CA ASN A 186 -13.05 -9.45 -10.96
C ASN A 186 -14.24 -10.42 -11.10
N THR A 187 -14.75 -10.62 -12.31
CA THR A 187 -15.78 -11.63 -12.62
C THR A 187 -15.33 -12.68 -13.63
N LYS A 188 -14.15 -12.55 -14.28
CA LYS A 188 -13.70 -13.48 -15.33
C LYS A 188 -12.19 -13.75 -15.29
N ASN A 189 -11.83 -15.03 -15.43
CA ASN A 189 -10.52 -15.67 -15.22
C ASN A 189 -9.33 -15.23 -16.10
N ASN A 190 -9.35 -14.06 -16.75
CA ASN A 190 -8.26 -13.62 -17.61
C ASN A 190 -7.43 -12.52 -16.94
N VAL A 191 -6.72 -12.90 -15.88
CA VAL A 191 -5.75 -12.03 -15.20
C VAL A 191 -4.35 -12.37 -15.67
N VAL A 192 -3.65 -11.37 -16.19
CA VAL A 192 -2.18 -11.35 -16.26
C VAL A 192 -1.74 -10.64 -14.98
N TYR A 193 -0.76 -11.17 -14.26
CA TYR A 193 -0.15 -10.49 -13.11
C TYR A 193 1.20 -9.92 -13.51
#